data_AF-A0A8S2RS84-F1
#
_entry.id   AF-A0A8S2RS84-F1
#
_cell.length_a   1.000
_cell.length_b   1.000
_cell.length_c   1.000
_cell.angle_alpha   90.00
_cell.angle_beta   90.00
_cell.angle_gamma   90.00
#
_symmetry.space_group_name_H-M   'P 1'
#
loop_
_entity.id
_entity.type
_entity.pdbx_description
1 polymer ?
#
loop_
_entity_poly.entity_id
_entity_poly.type
_entity_poly.pdbx_seq_one_letter_code
_entity_poly.pdbx_strand_id
1 'polypeptide(L)'
;NNEIITCIDHFQENGYSQCHIYSYPYKWKVYNNITNNFRGELFTSVTEVSLYDERPFEDEFFLRIAQSFPFMKELTIKNLNAKNNKQLVKSNNDNQMLSIIEYPNLTRLDLAYTHHDYVELF
;
A
#
# COMPACT_ATOMS: atom_id res chain seq x y z
N ASN A 1 -14.58 19.57 -12.47
CA ASN A 1 -13.57 19.01 -13.38
C ASN A 1 -13.44 17.52 -13.10
N ASN A 2 -13.78 16.68 -14.06
CA ASN A 2 -13.54 15.24 -13.99
C ASN A 2 -12.25 14.96 -14.76
N GLU A 3 -11.12 15.02 -14.07
CA GLU A 3 -9.83 14.67 -14.65
C GLU A 3 -9.67 13.14 -14.64
N ILE A 4 -9.05 12.57 -15.67
CA ILE A 4 -8.70 11.15 -15.69
C ILE A 4 -7.21 11.06 -15.35
N ILE A 5 -6.90 10.38 -14.26
CA ILE A 5 -5.53 10.11 -13.83
C ILE A 5 -5.13 8.74 -14.36
N THR A 6 -3.92 8.68 -14.92
CA THR A 6 -3.30 7.45 -15.39
C THR A 6 -1.91 7.31 -14.81
N CYS A 7 -1.59 6.16 -14.21
CA CYS A 7 -0.22 5.81 -13.84
C CYS A 7 0.06 4.35 -14.21
N ILE A 8 1.34 4.05 -14.48
CA ILE A 8 1.79 2.71 -14.86
C ILE A 8 2.89 2.29 -13.91
N ASP A 9 2.67 1.14 -13.27
CA ASP A 9 3.67 0.43 -12.49
C ASP A 9 4.30 -0.66 -13.36
N HIS A 10 5.62 -0.64 -13.46
CA HIS A 10 6.38 -1.64 -14.21
C HIS A 10 7.00 -2.64 -13.23
N PHE A 11 6.63 -3.91 -13.36
CA PHE A 11 7.12 -4.98 -12.50
C PHE A 11 8.31 -5.66 -13.17
N GLN A 12 9.51 -5.35 -12.71
CA GLN A 12 10.76 -5.79 -13.32
C GLN A 12 10.97 -7.30 -13.19
N GLU A 13 10.59 -7.89 -12.06
CA GLU A 13 10.87 -9.32 -11.79
C GLU A 13 10.03 -10.25 -12.67
N ASN A 14 8.84 -9.81 -13.08
CA ASN A 14 7.86 -10.67 -13.75
C ASN A 14 7.54 -10.25 -15.20
N GLY A 15 8.14 -9.15 -15.69
CA GLY A 15 7.96 -8.68 -17.06
C GLY A 15 6.56 -8.19 -17.42
N TYR A 16 5.70 -7.91 -16.44
CA TYR A 16 4.38 -7.32 -16.65
C TYR A 16 4.31 -5.88 -16.14
N SER A 17 3.24 -5.17 -16.48
CA SER A 17 2.97 -3.81 -16.01
C SER A 17 1.51 -3.68 -15.61
N GLN A 18 1.22 -2.85 -14.60
CA GLN A 18 -0.12 -2.54 -14.16
C GLN A 18 -0.40 -1.08 -14.51
N CYS A 19 -1.49 -0.87 -15.23
CA CYS A 19 -1.99 0.48 -15.50
C CYS A 19 -3.14 0.77 -14.53
N HIS A 20 -3.05 1.88 -13.81
CA HIS A 20 -4.16 2.43 -13.04
C HIS A 20 -4.77 3.57 -13.84
N ILE A 21 -6.08 3.48 -14.07
CA ILE A 21 -6.86 4.51 -14.76
C ILE A 21 -8.07 4.80 -13.89
N TYR A 22 -8.23 6.05 -13.45
CA TYR A 22 -9.37 6.43 -12.62
C TYR A 22 -9.73 7.90 -12.76
N SER A 23 -10.99 8.21 -12.42
CA SER A 23 -11.46 9.60 -12.34
C SER A 23 -10.99 10.27 -11.06
N TYR A 24 -10.76 11.58 -11.11
CA TYR A 24 -10.60 12.43 -9.94
C TYR A 24 -11.88 13.26 -9.69
N PRO A 25 -12.50 13.19 -8.50
CA PRO A 25 -12.13 12.33 -7.38
C PRO A 25 -12.45 10.87 -7.68
N TYR A 26 -11.69 9.98 -7.03
CA TYR A 26 -11.93 8.55 -7.09
C TYR A 26 -13.23 8.20 -6.36
N LYS A 27 -14.10 7.42 -7.01
CA LYS A 27 -15.46 7.11 -6.50
C LYS A 27 -15.68 5.66 -6.15
N TRP A 28 -14.74 4.78 -6.45
CA TRP A 28 -14.92 3.36 -6.14
C TRP A 28 -14.51 3.07 -4.71
N LYS A 29 -15.06 1.99 -4.17
CA LYS A 29 -14.79 1.54 -2.80
C LYS A 29 -13.47 0.80 -2.66
N VAL A 30 -12.97 0.25 -3.76
CA VAL A 30 -11.84 -0.69 -3.76
C VAL A 30 -10.70 -0.11 -4.56
N TYR A 31 -9.49 -0.13 -4.01
CA TYR A 31 -8.25 0.19 -4.74
C TYR A 31 -7.29 -1.00 -4.66
N ASN A 32 -7.00 -1.63 -5.80
CA ASN A 32 -6.26 -2.89 -5.84
C ASN A 32 -4.82 -2.80 -6.32
N ASN A 33 -3.99 -3.66 -5.73
CA ASN A 33 -2.58 -3.88 -6.03
C ASN A 33 -1.76 -2.59 -6.06
N ILE A 34 -1.87 -1.79 -5.01
CA ILE A 34 -1.02 -0.62 -4.81
C ILE A 34 0.41 -1.09 -4.54
N THR A 35 1.37 -0.52 -5.26
CA THR A 35 2.80 -0.84 -5.12
C THR A 35 3.55 0.30 -4.45
N ASN A 36 4.84 0.08 -4.16
CA ASN A 36 5.75 1.11 -3.65
C ASN A 36 5.86 2.40 -4.51
N ASN A 37 5.37 2.40 -5.74
CA ASN A 37 5.37 3.60 -6.61
C ASN A 37 4.21 4.56 -6.31
N PHE A 38 3.30 4.18 -5.42
CA PHE A 38 2.17 5.01 -5.04
C PHE A 38 2.62 6.35 -4.47
N ARG A 39 2.18 7.43 -5.10
CA ARG A 39 2.60 8.79 -4.77
C ARG A 39 1.85 9.40 -3.58
N GLY A 40 0.75 8.77 -3.17
CA GLY A 40 -0.18 9.31 -2.19
C GLY A 40 -1.12 10.34 -2.81
N GLU A 41 -2.41 10.19 -2.54
CA GLU A 41 -3.48 11.17 -2.80
C GLU A 41 -4.62 10.90 -1.83
N LEU A 42 -5.61 11.78 -1.74
CA LEU A 42 -6.74 11.57 -0.84
C LEU A 42 -7.87 10.77 -1.51
N PHE A 43 -8.12 9.56 -1.01
CA PHE A 43 -9.15 8.64 -1.51
C PHE A 43 -10.25 8.42 -0.46
N THR A 44 -11.14 9.40 -0.29
CA THR A 44 -12.21 9.34 0.74
C THR A 44 -13.30 8.31 0.47
N SER A 45 -13.47 7.86 -0.78
CA SER A 45 -14.48 6.85 -1.13
C SER A 45 -13.99 5.42 -0.93
N VAL A 46 -12.68 5.22 -0.78
CA VAL A 46 -12.06 3.89 -0.72
C VAL A 46 -12.10 3.37 0.70
N THR A 47 -12.61 2.15 0.85
CA THR A 47 -12.72 1.42 2.12
C THR A 47 -11.96 0.10 2.10
N GLU A 48 -11.60 -0.40 0.92
CA GLU A 48 -10.91 -1.68 0.72
C GLU A 48 -9.65 -1.43 -0.11
N VAL A 49 -8.48 -1.76 0.44
CA VAL A 49 -7.19 -1.57 -0.21
C VAL A 49 -6.45 -2.89 -0.26
N SER A 50 -5.86 -3.19 -1.42
CA SER A 50 -4.85 -4.25 -1.51
C SER A 50 -3.49 -3.70 -1.94
N LEU A 51 -2.46 -4.10 -1.21
CA LEU A 51 -1.06 -3.79 -1.46
C LEU A 51 -0.39 -4.99 -2.11
N TYR A 52 0.48 -4.72 -3.10
CA TYR A 52 1.27 -5.74 -3.77
C TYR A 52 2.76 -5.45 -3.58
N ASP A 53 3.40 -6.35 -2.84
CA ASP A 53 4.82 -6.30 -2.48
C ASP A 53 5.66 -6.95 -3.59
N GLU A 54 6.03 -6.16 -4.60
CA GLU A 54 7.05 -6.57 -5.58
C GLU A 54 8.46 -6.40 -5.01
N ARG A 55 8.65 -5.32 -4.25
CA ARG A 55 9.86 -5.02 -3.48
C ARG A 55 9.42 -4.61 -2.09
N PRO A 56 10.19 -4.93 -1.04
CA PRO A 56 9.81 -4.65 0.35
C PRO A 56 9.31 -3.23 0.53
N PHE A 57 8.21 -3.07 1.25
CA PHE A 57 7.71 -1.75 1.59
C PHE A 57 8.67 -1.03 2.53
N GLU A 58 8.85 0.26 2.27
CA GLU A 58 9.53 1.18 3.19
C GLU A 58 8.56 1.58 4.31
N ASP A 59 9.03 1.89 5.52
CA ASP A 59 8.14 2.27 6.63
C ASP A 59 7.26 3.50 6.27
N GLU A 60 7.82 4.46 5.54
CA GLU A 60 7.12 5.65 5.04
C GLU A 60 6.00 5.33 4.06
N PHE A 61 6.03 4.15 3.42
CA PHE A 61 4.96 3.68 2.55
C PHE A 61 3.66 3.51 3.33
N PHE A 62 3.69 2.85 4.47
CA PHE A 62 2.51 2.62 5.30
C PHE A 62 1.92 3.91 5.84
N LEU A 63 2.77 4.90 6.15
CA LEU A 63 2.32 6.24 6.53
C LEU A 63 1.55 6.90 5.38
N ARG A 64 2.07 6.83 4.15
CA ARG A 64 1.36 7.32 2.95
C ARG A 64 0.04 6.62 2.74
N ILE A 65 -0.05 5.30 2.97
CA ILE A 65 -1.32 4.56 2.88
C ILE A 65 -2.31 5.07 3.92
N ALA A 66 -1.91 5.17 5.19
CA ALA A 66 -2.79 5.67 6.26
C ALA A 66 -3.35 7.07 5.95
N GLN A 67 -2.51 7.98 5.45
CA GLN A 67 -2.92 9.34 5.08
C GLN A 67 -3.83 9.39 3.84
N SER A 68 -3.60 8.49 2.87
CA SER A 68 -4.33 8.47 1.61
C SER A 68 -5.73 7.87 1.75
N PHE A 69 -5.93 6.96 2.71
CA PHE A 69 -7.16 6.18 2.87
C PHE A 69 -7.76 6.31 4.28
N PRO A 70 -8.25 7.51 4.66
CA PRO A 70 -8.70 7.78 6.04
C PRO A 70 -9.89 6.92 6.50
N PHE A 71 -10.68 6.38 5.57
CA PHE A 71 -11.86 5.55 5.84
C PHE A 71 -11.65 4.07 5.50
N MET A 72 -10.39 3.64 5.33
CA MET A 72 -10.06 2.25 5.05
C MET A 72 -10.52 1.32 6.18
N LYS A 73 -11.23 0.25 5.80
CA LYS A 73 -11.76 -0.79 6.70
C LYS A 73 -11.09 -2.12 6.48
N GLU A 74 -10.66 -2.41 5.25
CA GLU A 74 -9.99 -3.65 4.89
C GLU A 74 -8.67 -3.33 4.21
N LEU A 75 -7.59 -3.88 4.76
CA LEU A 75 -6.25 -3.84 4.18
C LEU A 75 -5.80 -5.26 3.90
N THR A 76 -5.49 -5.55 2.64
CA THR A 76 -4.87 -6.82 2.24
C THR A 76 -3.44 -6.55 1.80
N ILE A 77 -2.46 -7.27 2.36
CA ILE A 77 -1.07 -7.22 1.91
C ILE A 77 -0.76 -8.54 1.22
N LYS A 78 -0.27 -8.48 -0.02
CA LYS A 78 0.12 -9.65 -0.81
C LYS A 78 1.60 -9.60 -1.15
N ASN A 79 2.33 -10.66 -0.82
CA ASN A 79 3.70 -10.86 -1.28
C ASN A 79 3.84 -12.27 -1.85
N LEU A 80 3.85 -12.42 -3.17
CA LEU A 80 3.99 -13.75 -3.78
C LEU A 80 5.44 -14.26 -3.77
N ASN A 81 6.41 -13.37 -3.55
CA ASN A 81 7.86 -13.63 -3.59
C ASN A 81 8.50 -13.74 -2.19
N ALA A 82 7.71 -13.86 -1.12
CA ALA A 82 8.16 -13.83 0.28
C ALA A 82 9.23 -14.87 0.65
N LYS A 83 9.47 -15.88 -0.21
CA LYS A 83 10.50 -16.92 -0.03
C LYS A 83 11.94 -16.41 -0.24
N ASN A 84 12.13 -15.27 -0.90
CA ASN A 84 13.46 -14.73 -1.21
C ASN A 84 13.79 -13.54 -0.29
N ASN A 85 14.05 -13.84 1.00
CA ASN A 85 14.75 -13.00 1.99
C ASN A 85 14.80 -11.50 1.71
N LYS A 86 13.82 -10.72 2.19
CA LYS A 86 14.05 -9.29 2.39
C LYS A 86 13.33 -8.83 3.66
N GLN A 87 14.14 -8.35 4.60
CA GLN A 87 13.70 -7.60 5.77
C GLN A 87 13.06 -6.29 5.30
N LEU A 88 12.08 -5.79 6.06
CA LEU A 88 11.62 -4.41 5.92
C LEU A 88 12.84 -3.48 5.87
N VAL A 89 12.86 -2.56 4.89
CA VAL A 89 13.93 -1.58 4.79
C VAL A 89 13.66 -0.52 5.84
N LYS A 90 14.21 -0.74 7.05
CA LYS A 90 14.22 0.28 8.10
C LYS A 90 14.96 1.50 7.58
N SER A 91 14.30 2.66 7.60
CA SER A 91 14.96 3.91 7.26
C SER A 91 16.07 4.19 8.29
N ASN A 92 17.27 4.57 7.84
CA ASN A 92 18.45 4.87 8.70
C ASN A 92 18.27 6.12 9.61
N ASN A 93 17.04 6.58 9.81
CA ASN A 93 16.71 7.73 10.64
C ASN A 93 16.32 7.26 12.05
N ASP A 94 17.32 6.94 12.86
CA ASP A 94 17.23 6.52 14.28
C ASP A 94 16.49 7.49 15.23
N ASN A 95 15.92 8.59 14.72
CA ASN A 95 15.32 9.67 15.50
C ASN A 95 13.85 10.02 15.17
N GLN A 96 13.22 9.36 14.20
CA GLN A 96 11.77 9.40 14.13
C GLN A 96 11.28 8.19 14.90
N MET A 97 10.74 8.43 16.10
CA MET A 97 9.81 7.49 16.73
C MET A 97 8.95 6.90 15.62
N LEU A 98 9.04 5.58 15.43
CA LEU A 98 8.03 4.79 14.74
C LEU A 98 6.72 5.06 15.48
N SER A 99 6.10 6.19 15.12
CA SER A 99 4.80 6.60 15.59
C SER A 99 3.93 5.47 15.08
N ILE A 100 3.35 4.70 16.00
CA ILE A 100 2.48 3.57 15.66
C ILE A 100 1.54 4.08 14.57
N ILE A 101 1.60 3.48 13.38
CA ILE A 101 0.80 3.93 12.25
C ILE A 101 -0.63 3.51 12.54
N GLU A 102 -1.45 4.46 12.94
CA GLU A 102 -2.84 4.17 13.29
C GLU A 102 -3.73 4.13 12.04
N TYR A 103 -4.51 3.06 11.94
CA TYR A 103 -5.58 2.94 10.96
C TYR A 103 -6.93 2.95 11.69
N PRO A 104 -7.52 4.14 11.95
CA PRO A 104 -8.62 4.29 12.92
C PRO A 104 -9.90 3.55 12.53
N ASN A 105 -10.09 3.24 11.25
CA ASN A 105 -11.27 2.56 10.73
C ASN A 105 -11.00 1.11 10.31
N LEU A 106 -9.76 0.62 10.48
CA LEU A 106 -9.39 -0.71 10.02
C LEU A 106 -10.05 -1.78 10.89
N THR A 107 -10.90 -2.59 10.28
CA THR A 107 -11.60 -3.69 10.93
C THR A 107 -11.07 -5.06 10.50
N ARG A 108 -10.33 -5.11 9.39
CA ARG A 108 -9.79 -6.34 8.83
C ARG A 108 -8.42 -6.12 8.22
N LEU A 109 -7.45 -6.89 8.69
CA LEU A 109 -6.13 -7.04 8.08
C LEU A 109 -6.01 -8.46 7.51
N ASP A 110 -5.66 -8.58 6.24
CA ASP A 110 -5.45 -9.85 5.56
C ASP A 110 -4.01 -9.91 5.03
N LEU A 111 -3.23 -10.81 5.61
CA LEU A 111 -1.81 -11.02 5.30
C LEU A 111 -1.68 -12.28 4.45
N ALA A 112 -1.77 -12.12 3.13
CA ALA A 112 -1.82 -13.22 2.18
C ALA A 112 -0.43 -13.48 1.58
N TYR A 113 0.13 -14.65 1.90
CA TYR A 113 1.47 -15.09 1.44
C TYR A 113 2.63 -14.19 1.91
N THR A 114 2.40 -13.31 2.88
CA THR A 114 3.38 -12.30 3.32
C THR A 114 4.44 -12.84 4.28
N HIS A 115 5.57 -12.13 4.35
CA HIS A 115 6.59 -12.36 5.40
C HIS A 115 6.04 -11.95 6.79
N HIS A 116 6.55 -12.58 7.85
CA HIS A 116 6.05 -12.36 9.22
C HIS A 116 6.36 -10.96 9.77
N ASP A 117 7.43 -10.31 9.28
CA ASP A 117 7.80 -8.93 9.67
C ASP A 117 6.67 -7.91 9.49
N TYR A 118 5.76 -8.12 8.53
CA TYR A 118 4.61 -7.23 8.33
C TYR A 118 3.60 -7.28 9.48
N VAL A 119 3.61 -8.34 10.30
CA VAL A 119 2.76 -8.43 11.50
C VAL A 119 3.20 -7.42 12.55
N GLU A 120 4.51 -7.12 12.64
CA GLU A 120 5.04 -6.21 13.67
C GLU A 120 4.69 -4.73 13.43
N LEU A 121 4.10 -4.41 12.28
CA LEU A 121 3.72 -3.03 11.90
C LEU A 121 2.28 -2.64 12.32
N PHE A 122 1.47 -3.58 12.84
CA PHE A 122 0.05 -3.39 13.18
C PHE A 122 -0.24 -3.87 14.61
#